data_AF-A0A937Q230-F1
#
_entry.id   AF-A0A937Q230-F1
#
_cell.length_a   1.000
_cell.length_b   1.000
_cell.length_c   1.000
_cell.angle_alpha   90.00
_cell.angle_beta   90.00
_cell.angle_gamma   90.00
#
_symmetry.space_group_name_H-M   'P 1'
#
loop_
_entity.id
_entity.type
_entity.pdbx_description
1 polymer ?
#
loop_
_entity_poly.entity_id
_entity_poly.type
_entity_poly.pdbx_seq_one_letter_code
_entity_poly.pdbx_strand_id
1 'polypeptide(L)'
;MEPTKNSKYIATPAKVFMTIAIVLTVVIMLQAIIVEMAMTFTRSSPKPATKQAKEPTEEEKRLSRIQYSLKQCLPDGTIHLVRQPGRMYYYQFEQSSTEQIYDVNDNLLWEGAAKNSPYKYLSWTVDGGGDSFRAWDMRMMQMISPDACRTLDIPVTSKAATVQIWRYIPWRQSFVGYKTGGGKIGYAGATGFVHSKSQARPLGKFGSLRAWCPEDSTSPILLWQTSRSIYEINFEKRKVELLFESPQADIDRLTLHTWGSFRPRRLQPVEGYRHLIHCRTTDRKDYLIMRNPSQKLNVKTSQDWSEWQNNYCRFTATEKGVFMNRQWVDAEPPPKNFASSKDGQKWWRNYRAKPKKHWTELYKVDDQGDLKLLNKYGWTPPAESAADLAVSTRLAYAWQKTQRCVSQFSPPLYDLLWHIPGVRIWRSDYNRNRNEIVRETLLLIEQLRPGTRVWNFVIGALMVGFAAWHNWPRRTSRPRFIFWLVLVALFNLAGLLTYLALNHTPVIKCPACDKRRGLARTQCVRCQDQLPAPKPGKLDLIFDTQTARAT
;
A
#
# COMPACT_ATOMS: atom_id res chain seq x y z
N MET A 1 14.76 9.00 -51.54
CA MET A 1 15.48 8.54 -50.33
C MET A 1 15.00 7.14 -49.99
N GLU A 2 15.76 6.11 -50.37
CA GLU A 2 15.46 4.74 -49.96
C GLU A 2 15.79 4.55 -48.47
N PRO A 3 14.88 3.98 -47.66
CA PRO A 3 15.19 3.63 -46.29
C PRO A 3 16.30 2.57 -46.30
N THR A 4 17.46 2.94 -45.73
CA THR A 4 18.63 2.07 -45.60
C THR A 4 18.25 0.75 -44.92
N LYS A 5 18.86 -0.37 -45.37
CA LYS A 5 18.59 -1.74 -44.91
C LYS A 5 18.49 -1.89 -43.38
N ASN A 6 19.19 -1.05 -42.61
CA ASN A 6 19.17 -1.05 -41.14
C ASN A 6 17.83 -0.63 -40.52
N SER A 7 17.07 0.27 -41.16
CA SER A 7 15.75 0.72 -40.67
C SER A 7 14.69 -0.39 -40.68
N LYS A 8 14.74 -1.31 -41.65
CA LYS A 8 13.83 -2.47 -41.76
C LYS A 8 14.04 -3.51 -40.64
N TYR A 9 15.27 -3.66 -40.14
CA TYR A 9 15.60 -4.60 -39.07
C TYR A 9 15.19 -4.10 -37.67
N ILE A 10 15.15 -2.79 -37.44
CA ILE A 10 14.73 -2.17 -36.17
C ILE A 10 13.20 -2.01 -36.10
N ALA A 11 12.53 -1.79 -37.24
CA ALA A 11 11.08 -1.57 -37.29
C ALA A 11 10.25 -2.81 -36.89
N THR A 12 10.74 -4.03 -37.16
CA THR A 12 9.97 -5.26 -36.89
C THR A 12 9.94 -5.60 -35.38
N PRO A 13 11.07 -5.61 -34.65
CA PRO A 13 11.07 -5.78 -33.19
C PRO A 13 10.30 -4.66 -32.47
N ALA A 14 10.46 -3.40 -32.91
CA ALA A 14 9.73 -2.27 -32.34
C ALA A 14 8.21 -2.40 -32.56
N LYS A 15 7.77 -2.83 -33.75
CA LYS A 15 6.35 -3.09 -34.03
C LYS A 15 5.79 -4.23 -33.18
N VAL A 16 6.54 -5.31 -33.01
CA VAL A 16 6.15 -6.43 -32.13
C VAL A 16 6.02 -5.94 -30.69
N PHE A 17 7.02 -5.20 -30.20
CA PHE A 17 7.02 -4.64 -28.84
C PHE A 17 5.84 -3.68 -28.61
N MET A 18 5.61 -2.73 -29.51
CA MET A 18 4.50 -1.77 -29.42
C MET A 18 3.14 -2.48 -29.47
N THR A 19 3.00 -3.51 -30.32
CA THR A 19 1.76 -4.31 -30.39
C THR A 19 1.53 -5.06 -29.08
N ILE A 20 2.57 -5.67 -28.51
CA ILE A 20 2.49 -6.32 -27.19
C ILE A 20 2.05 -5.31 -26.14
N ALA A 21 2.68 -4.13 -26.09
CA ALA A 21 2.37 -3.11 -25.10
C ALA A 21 0.91 -2.62 -25.20
N ILE A 22 0.41 -2.39 -26.43
CA ILE A 22 -0.98 -1.98 -26.67
C ILE A 22 -1.96 -3.08 -26.26
N VAL A 23 -1.75 -4.32 -26.74
CA VAL A 23 -2.62 -5.46 -26.42
C VAL A 23 -2.63 -5.72 -24.92
N LEU A 24 -1.48 -5.63 -24.27
CA LEU A 24 -1.32 -5.79 -22.84
C LEU A 24 -2.09 -4.73 -22.06
N THR A 25 -2.02 -3.47 -22.50
CA THR A 25 -2.79 -2.38 -21.89
C THR A 25 -4.30 -2.65 -22.03
N VAL A 26 -4.76 -3.05 -23.22
CA VAL A 26 -6.18 -3.39 -23.47
C VAL A 26 -6.64 -4.55 -22.60
N VAL A 27 -5.84 -5.61 -22.47
CA VAL A 27 -6.16 -6.76 -21.61
C VAL A 27 -6.28 -6.31 -20.16
N ILE A 28 -5.34 -5.52 -19.64
CA ILE A 28 -5.41 -5.00 -18.26
C ILE A 28 -6.67 -4.17 -18.05
N MET A 29 -7.01 -3.27 -18.98
CA MET A 29 -8.23 -2.44 -18.90
C MET A 29 -9.49 -3.31 -18.90
N LEU A 30 -9.60 -4.28 -19.81
CA LEU A 30 -10.75 -5.19 -19.88
C LEU A 30 -10.89 -6.01 -18.60
N GLN A 31 -9.78 -6.49 -18.05
CA GLN A 31 -9.76 -7.22 -16.79
C GLN A 31 -10.24 -6.37 -15.61
N ALA A 32 -9.83 -5.10 -15.55
CA ALA A 32 -10.34 -4.14 -14.56
C ALA A 32 -11.84 -3.86 -14.74
N ILE A 33 -12.29 -3.66 -15.98
CA ILE A 33 -13.71 -3.44 -16.30
C ILE A 33 -14.56 -4.65 -15.88
N ILE A 34 -14.12 -5.88 -16.13
CA ILE A 34 -14.83 -7.10 -15.71
C ILE A 34 -14.96 -7.16 -14.18
N VAL A 35 -13.89 -6.81 -13.45
CA VAL A 35 -13.91 -6.76 -11.99
C VAL A 35 -14.90 -5.71 -11.48
N GLU A 36 -14.88 -4.50 -12.03
CA GLU A 36 -15.81 -3.42 -11.66
C GLU A 36 -17.27 -3.73 -12.06
N MET A 37 -17.49 -4.34 -13.23
CA MET A 37 -18.82 -4.80 -13.65
C MET A 37 -19.33 -5.87 -12.69
N ALA A 38 -18.52 -6.88 -12.34
CA ALA A 38 -18.91 -7.92 -11.39
C ALA A 38 -19.25 -7.33 -10.02
N MET A 39 -18.50 -6.32 -9.56
CA MET A 39 -18.82 -5.59 -8.35
C MET A 39 -20.11 -4.81 -8.46
N THR A 40 -20.32 -4.10 -9.55
CA THR A 40 -21.53 -3.31 -9.81
C THR A 40 -22.77 -4.21 -9.87
N PHE A 41 -22.71 -5.34 -10.55
CA PHE A 41 -23.80 -6.32 -10.58
C PHE A 41 -24.01 -7.04 -9.24
N THR A 42 -22.94 -7.26 -8.46
CA THR A 42 -23.07 -7.83 -7.11
C THR A 42 -23.65 -6.81 -6.13
N ARG A 43 -23.31 -5.52 -6.26
CA ARG A 43 -23.90 -4.38 -5.54
C ARG A 43 -25.36 -4.18 -5.91
N SER A 44 -25.70 -4.38 -7.19
CA SER A 44 -27.05 -4.19 -7.75
C SER A 44 -27.94 -5.43 -7.63
N SER A 45 -27.38 -6.58 -7.24
CA SER A 45 -28.18 -7.77 -6.95
C SER A 45 -29.14 -7.44 -5.81
N PRO A 46 -30.45 -7.61 -6.02
CA PRO A 46 -31.45 -7.12 -5.10
C PRO A 46 -31.19 -7.67 -3.70
N LYS A 47 -31.26 -6.79 -2.69
CA LYS A 47 -31.46 -7.22 -1.31
C LYS A 47 -32.61 -8.25 -1.35
N PRO A 48 -32.48 -9.45 -0.74
CA PRO A 48 -33.64 -10.32 -0.60
C PRO A 48 -34.74 -9.47 0.04
N ALA A 49 -35.87 -9.35 -0.66
CA ALA A 49 -36.94 -8.37 -0.43
C ALA A 49 -37.10 -8.04 1.05
N THR A 50 -36.38 -7.02 1.50
CA THR A 50 -36.50 -6.49 2.85
C THR A 50 -37.21 -5.18 2.64
N LYS A 51 -38.47 -5.17 3.07
CA LYS A 51 -39.32 -4.03 3.45
C LYS A 51 -38.72 -2.68 3.04
N GLN A 52 -39.45 -1.92 2.22
CA GLN A 52 -39.26 -0.46 2.00
C GLN A 52 -38.40 0.10 3.12
N ALA A 53 -37.20 0.58 2.80
CA ALA A 53 -36.23 1.04 3.80
C ALA A 53 -36.97 2.00 4.75
N LYS A 54 -37.39 1.47 5.90
CA LYS A 54 -38.18 2.21 6.86
C LYS A 54 -37.29 3.38 7.23
N GLU A 55 -37.83 4.60 7.17
CA GLU A 55 -37.05 5.75 7.64
C GLU A 55 -36.49 5.40 9.02
N PRO A 56 -35.18 5.60 9.24
CA PRO A 56 -34.58 5.26 10.51
C PRO A 56 -35.33 6.01 11.60
N THR A 57 -35.71 5.30 12.64
CA THR A 57 -36.31 5.88 13.84
C THR A 57 -35.37 6.95 14.42
N GLU A 58 -35.92 7.89 15.20
CA GLU A 58 -35.09 8.92 15.85
C GLU A 58 -33.99 8.31 16.73
N GLU A 59 -34.26 7.18 17.37
CA GLU A 59 -33.26 6.44 18.13
C GLU A 59 -32.16 5.85 17.23
N GLU A 60 -32.50 5.30 16.06
CA GLU A 60 -31.50 4.82 15.09
C GLU A 60 -30.66 5.97 14.52
N LYS A 61 -31.27 7.13 14.26
CA LYS A 61 -30.55 8.34 13.83
C LYS A 61 -29.59 8.83 14.92
N ARG A 62 -30.03 8.84 16.18
CA ARG A 62 -29.21 9.18 17.35
C ARG A 62 -28.04 8.21 17.52
N LEU A 63 -28.29 6.90 17.55
CA LEU A 63 -27.24 5.89 17.68
C LEU A 63 -26.22 5.94 16.53
N SER A 64 -26.70 6.17 15.31
CA SER A 64 -25.84 6.38 14.14
C SER A 64 -24.96 7.63 14.30
N ARG A 65 -25.55 8.76 14.72
CA ARG A 65 -24.80 9.98 15.03
C ARG A 65 -23.72 9.73 16.08
N ILE A 66 -24.06 9.11 17.20
CA ILE A 66 -23.11 8.78 18.27
C ILE A 66 -21.99 7.90 17.72
N GLN A 67 -22.33 6.85 16.97
CA GLN A 67 -21.36 5.91 16.42
C GLN A 67 -20.35 6.59 15.49
N TYR A 68 -20.82 7.42 14.55
CA TYR A 68 -19.99 8.06 13.54
C TYR A 68 -19.36 9.39 13.97
N SER A 69 -19.70 9.89 15.16
CA SER A 69 -19.03 11.04 15.75
C SER A 69 -17.62 10.68 16.24
N LEU A 70 -16.67 11.60 16.07
CA LEU A 70 -15.39 11.57 16.75
C LEU A 70 -15.61 11.88 18.23
N LYS A 71 -14.98 11.12 19.12
CA LYS A 71 -15.05 11.33 20.57
C LYS A 71 -13.86 12.20 20.95
N GLN A 72 -14.05 13.52 20.87
CA GLN A 72 -13.01 14.50 21.12
C GLN A 72 -13.03 14.91 22.58
N CYS A 73 -11.84 15.13 23.17
CA CYS A 73 -11.73 15.46 24.58
C CYS A 73 -11.17 16.87 24.77
N LEU A 74 -11.64 17.57 25.79
CA LEU A 74 -11.08 18.82 26.29
C LEU A 74 -10.18 18.56 27.52
N PRO A 75 -9.24 19.48 27.84
CA PRO A 75 -8.33 19.31 28.99
C PRO A 75 -9.02 19.25 30.36
N ASP A 76 -10.24 19.75 30.47
CA ASP A 76 -11.04 19.79 31.69
C ASP A 76 -11.73 18.46 32.03
N GLY A 77 -11.72 17.48 31.12
CA GLY A 77 -12.46 16.23 31.27
C GLY A 77 -13.62 16.06 30.30
N THR A 78 -14.06 17.14 29.64
CA THR A 78 -15.27 17.12 28.82
C THR A 78 -15.05 16.30 27.55
N ILE A 79 -16.03 15.47 27.20
CA ILE A 79 -16.03 14.64 25.98
C ILE A 79 -17.16 15.15 25.07
N HIS A 80 -16.82 15.54 23.85
CA HIS A 80 -17.78 15.93 22.82
C HIS A 80 -17.86 14.88 21.71
N LEU A 81 -19.04 14.77 21.14
CA LEU A 81 -19.34 13.99 19.95
C LEU A 81 -19.30 14.93 18.74
N VAL A 82 -18.21 14.86 17.98
CA VAL A 82 -17.98 15.73 16.82
C VAL A 82 -18.31 14.98 15.54
N ARG A 83 -19.43 15.36 14.89
CA ARG A 83 -19.92 14.78 13.65
C ARG A 83 -19.62 15.68 12.46
N GLN A 84 -19.18 15.06 11.38
CA GLN A 84 -19.02 15.71 10.07
C GLN A 84 -19.92 14.97 9.08
N PRO A 85 -21.14 15.49 8.79
CA PRO A 85 -22.09 14.83 7.88
C PRO A 85 -21.46 14.58 6.50
N GLY A 86 -21.56 13.36 5.96
CA GLY A 86 -20.94 13.00 4.67
C GLY A 86 -19.53 12.43 4.79
N ARG A 87 -18.86 12.56 5.95
CA ARG A 87 -17.59 11.88 6.21
C ARG A 87 -17.83 10.42 6.60
N MET A 88 -18.00 9.53 5.62
CA MET A 88 -17.87 8.09 5.87
C MET A 88 -16.39 7.67 5.95
N TYR A 89 -16.12 6.65 6.76
CA TYR A 89 -14.77 6.11 7.06
C TYR A 89 -13.81 6.10 5.86
N TYR A 90 -12.54 6.48 6.11
CA TYR A 90 -11.37 6.40 5.24
C TYR A 90 -11.64 6.52 3.72
N TYR A 91 -11.21 7.63 3.12
CA TYR A 91 -11.02 7.89 1.67
C TYR A 91 -12.06 8.73 0.93
N GLN A 92 -13.18 9.13 1.53
CA GLN A 92 -14.03 10.16 0.94
C GLN A 92 -13.89 11.47 1.72
N PHE A 93 -12.96 12.31 1.25
CA PHE A 93 -12.89 13.71 1.65
C PHE A 93 -13.94 14.50 0.85
N GLU A 94 -15.22 14.21 1.04
CA GLU A 94 -16.16 15.32 0.89
C GLU A 94 -15.86 16.24 2.07
N GLN A 95 -15.33 17.42 1.76
CA GLN A 95 -15.25 18.51 2.73
C GLN A 95 -16.69 18.86 3.09
N SER A 96 -17.28 18.15 4.06
CA SER A 96 -18.44 18.70 4.73
C SER A 96 -17.95 20.02 5.32
N SER A 97 -18.42 21.12 4.75
CA SER A 97 -18.06 22.45 5.23
C SER A 97 -18.52 22.64 6.66
N THR A 98 -19.49 21.84 7.11
CA THR A 98 -20.17 21.94 8.40
C THR A 98 -19.78 20.78 9.31
N GLU A 99 -19.49 21.12 10.57
CA GLU A 99 -19.25 20.24 11.70
C GLU A 99 -20.35 20.49 12.74
N GLN A 100 -20.83 19.40 13.35
CA GLN A 100 -21.84 19.43 14.41
C GLN A 100 -21.22 18.85 15.68
N ILE A 101 -21.38 19.55 16.80
CA ILE A 101 -20.76 19.20 18.08
C ILE A 101 -21.87 18.97 19.08
N TYR A 102 -21.89 17.77 19.66
CA TYR A 102 -22.87 17.37 20.67
C TYR A 102 -22.16 17.04 21.98
N ASP A 103 -22.88 17.15 23.10
CA ASP A 103 -22.44 16.60 24.38
C ASP A 103 -22.62 15.06 24.42
N VAL A 104 -22.26 14.44 25.55
CA VAL A 104 -22.43 12.99 25.75
C VAL A 104 -23.89 12.54 25.85
N ASN A 105 -24.81 13.46 26.14
CA ASN A 105 -26.25 13.23 26.19
C ASN A 105 -26.93 13.49 24.83
N ASP A 106 -26.12 13.74 23.79
CA ASP A 106 -26.57 13.98 22.42
C ASP A 106 -27.31 15.31 22.21
N ASN A 107 -27.08 16.30 23.09
CA ASN A 107 -27.56 17.67 22.91
C ASN A 107 -26.62 18.42 21.98
N LEU A 108 -27.16 19.09 20.95
CA LEU A 108 -26.38 19.92 20.03
C LEU A 108 -25.85 21.16 20.77
N LEU A 109 -24.54 21.29 20.84
CA LEU A 109 -23.84 22.43 21.45
C LEU A 109 -23.49 23.49 20.41
N TRP A 110 -23.11 23.07 19.20
CA TRP A 110 -22.67 23.96 18.15
C TRP A 110 -22.75 23.32 16.76
N GLU A 111 -23.03 24.12 15.74
CA GLU A 111 -23.00 23.73 14.33
C GLU A 111 -22.40 24.86 13.49
N GLY A 112 -21.48 24.54 12.58
CA GLY A 112 -20.89 25.52 11.69
C GLY A 112 -19.62 25.04 11.00
N ALA A 113 -18.88 25.95 10.39
CA ALA A 113 -17.64 25.60 9.71
C ALA A 113 -16.54 25.20 10.70
N ALA A 114 -15.88 24.05 10.51
CA ALA A 114 -14.90 23.51 11.48
C ALA A 114 -13.80 24.51 11.89
N LYS A 115 -13.39 25.41 10.97
CA LYS A 115 -12.43 26.51 11.26
C LYS A 115 -12.94 27.55 12.27
N ASN A 116 -14.25 27.67 12.43
CA ASN A 116 -14.96 28.57 13.34
C ASN A 116 -15.44 27.85 14.61
N SER A 117 -15.04 26.59 14.81
CA SER A 117 -15.41 25.83 16.01
C SER A 117 -14.88 26.54 17.26
N PRO A 118 -15.71 26.80 18.28
CA PRO A 118 -15.28 27.48 19.49
C PRO A 118 -14.43 26.56 20.40
N TYR A 119 -14.35 25.27 20.09
CA TYR A 119 -13.68 24.27 20.91
C TYR A 119 -12.31 23.90 20.35
N LYS A 120 -11.29 23.95 21.21
CA LYS A 120 -9.94 23.45 20.91
C LYS A 120 -9.73 22.11 21.62
N TYR A 121 -9.72 21.02 20.85
CA TYR A 121 -9.63 19.66 21.39
C TYR A 121 -8.20 19.16 21.61
N LEU A 122 -8.05 18.26 22.59
CA LEU A 122 -6.85 17.45 22.76
C LEU A 122 -6.57 16.63 21.49
N SER A 123 -5.32 16.65 21.05
CA SER A 123 -4.83 15.89 19.91
C SER A 123 -3.82 14.86 20.38
N TRP A 124 -3.82 13.69 19.76
CA TRP A 124 -3.21 12.49 20.32
C TRP A 124 -1.96 12.06 19.57
N THR A 125 -1.07 11.35 20.23
CA THR A 125 0.04 10.68 19.57
C THR A 125 -0.49 9.79 18.43
N VAL A 126 0.21 9.83 17.31
CA VAL A 126 -0.09 9.01 16.14
C VAL A 126 1.11 8.14 15.81
N ASP A 127 0.85 6.93 15.33
CA ASP A 127 1.87 6.16 14.64
C ASP A 127 2.41 7.04 13.50
N GLY A 128 3.72 7.02 13.25
CA GLY A 128 4.40 8.00 12.38
C GLY A 128 4.01 8.08 10.92
N GLY A 129 2.96 7.38 10.51
CA GLY A 129 2.47 7.36 9.15
C GLY A 129 3.55 7.02 8.12
N GLY A 130 3.27 7.33 6.86
CA GLY A 130 4.15 7.04 5.71
C GLY A 130 5.47 7.82 5.68
N ASP A 131 5.86 8.50 6.77
CA ASP A 131 7.10 9.28 6.86
C ASP A 131 8.18 8.58 7.74
N SER A 132 7.89 7.36 8.22
CA SER A 132 8.87 6.50 8.89
C SER A 132 9.60 5.59 7.90
N PHE A 133 10.93 5.50 8.00
CA PHE A 133 11.73 4.48 7.30
C PHE A 133 12.04 3.34 8.27
N ARG A 134 11.58 2.12 7.97
CA ARG A 134 11.53 0.98 8.89
C ARG A 134 12.62 -0.05 8.57
N ALA A 135 12.84 -1.00 9.47
CA ALA A 135 13.80 -2.09 9.28
C ALA A 135 13.56 -2.89 8.00
N TRP A 136 12.32 -3.03 7.55
CA TRP A 136 12.02 -3.67 6.26
C TRP A 136 12.54 -2.85 5.08
N ASP A 137 12.36 -1.53 5.09
CA ASP A 137 12.89 -0.62 4.05
C ASP A 137 14.42 -0.67 3.98
N MET A 138 15.07 -0.70 5.16
CA MET A 138 16.52 -0.88 5.28
C MET A 138 17.00 -2.18 4.64
N ARG A 139 16.30 -3.30 4.88
CA ARG A 139 16.64 -4.59 4.25
C ARG A 139 16.44 -4.53 2.74
N MET A 140 15.37 -3.90 2.27
CA MET A 140 15.09 -3.76 0.84
C MET A 140 16.17 -2.95 0.12
N MET A 141 16.72 -1.90 0.74
CA MET A 141 17.86 -1.15 0.19
C MET A 141 19.13 -1.99 0.05
N GLN A 142 19.30 -2.99 0.92
CA GLN A 142 20.50 -3.82 1.02
C GLN A 142 20.45 -5.11 0.20
N MET A 143 19.26 -5.53 -0.25
CA MET A 143 19.04 -6.79 -0.96
C MET A 143 19.39 -6.77 -2.45
N ILE A 144 19.69 -5.59 -3.01
CA ILE A 144 20.11 -5.49 -4.42
C ILE A 144 21.57 -5.98 -4.52
N SER A 145 21.98 -6.55 -5.66
CA SER A 145 23.37 -6.97 -5.92
C SER A 145 24.39 -5.95 -5.41
N PRO A 146 25.63 -6.36 -5.06
CA PRO A 146 26.65 -5.45 -4.52
C PRO A 146 26.77 -4.12 -5.28
N ASP A 147 26.59 -4.15 -6.60
CA ASP A 147 26.69 -3.00 -7.51
C ASP A 147 25.49 -2.04 -7.47
N ALA A 148 24.34 -2.47 -6.91
CA ALA A 148 23.12 -1.68 -6.82
C ALA A 148 22.55 -1.60 -5.40
N CYS A 149 23.30 -2.08 -4.40
CA CYS A 149 23.04 -1.88 -2.99
C CYS A 149 23.02 -0.38 -2.68
N ARG A 150 21.89 0.14 -2.22
CA ARG A 150 21.74 1.57 -1.90
C ARG A 150 22.18 1.82 -0.47
N THR A 151 22.90 2.91 -0.25
CA THR A 151 23.32 3.35 1.08
C THR A 151 22.37 4.42 1.60
N LEU A 152 22.14 4.43 2.93
CA LEU A 152 21.39 5.50 3.57
C LEU A 152 22.36 6.65 3.85
N ASP A 153 22.23 7.71 3.05
CA ASP A 153 23.05 8.91 3.14
C ASP A 153 22.21 10.08 3.68
N ILE A 154 22.74 10.76 4.69
CA ILE A 154 22.10 11.92 5.32
C ILE A 154 22.89 13.18 4.96
N PRO A 155 22.35 14.07 4.11
CA PRO A 155 23.03 15.29 3.73
C PRO A 155 22.98 16.31 4.87
N VAL A 156 24.10 16.99 5.10
CA VAL A 156 24.16 18.23 5.89
C VAL A 156 24.34 19.36 4.91
N THR A 157 23.43 20.32 4.94
CA THR A 157 23.35 21.41 3.97
C THR A 157 23.61 22.74 4.67
N SER A 158 24.23 23.65 3.93
CA SER A 158 24.13 25.09 4.17
C SER A 158 23.02 25.66 3.28
N LYS A 159 22.71 26.96 3.43
CA LYS A 159 21.71 27.66 2.59
C LYS A 159 21.94 27.52 1.08
N ALA A 160 23.17 27.25 0.65
CA ALA A 160 23.54 27.22 -0.77
C ALA A 160 23.91 25.82 -1.30
N ALA A 161 24.36 24.88 -0.45
CA ALA A 161 24.85 23.59 -0.92
C ALA A 161 24.92 22.51 0.17
N THR A 162 24.98 21.24 -0.23
CA THR A 162 25.39 20.13 0.65
C THR A 162 26.87 20.25 1.00
N VAL A 163 27.19 20.30 2.29
CA VAL A 163 28.56 20.45 2.80
C VAL A 163 29.15 19.15 3.35
N GLN A 164 28.29 18.23 3.83
CA GLN A 164 28.70 16.92 4.34
C GLN A 164 27.67 15.86 4.00
N ILE A 165 28.10 14.61 3.95
CA ILE A 165 27.24 13.44 3.78
C ILE A 165 27.58 12.43 4.87
N TRP A 166 26.59 12.03 5.65
CA TRP A 166 26.72 11.00 6.68
C TRP A 166 26.08 9.70 6.21
N ARG A 167 26.92 8.71 5.92
CA ARG A 167 26.52 7.41 5.40
C ARG A 167 26.35 6.40 6.53
N TYR A 168 25.18 5.80 6.65
CA TYR A 168 24.96 4.70 7.59
C TYR A 168 25.62 3.41 7.09
N ILE A 169 26.37 2.74 7.96
CA ILE A 169 27.05 1.47 7.69
C ILE A 169 26.36 0.35 8.48
N PRO A 170 25.54 -0.50 7.84
CA PRO A 170 24.65 -1.44 8.54
C PRO A 170 25.35 -2.43 9.45
N TRP A 171 26.44 -3.06 9.00
CA TRP A 171 27.18 -4.04 9.80
C TRP A 171 27.95 -3.40 10.96
N ARG A 172 28.19 -2.09 10.94
CA ARG A 172 28.78 -1.33 12.06
C ARG A 172 27.74 -0.67 12.94
N GLN A 173 26.49 -0.57 12.46
CA GLN A 173 25.40 0.12 13.12
C GLN A 173 25.77 1.56 13.51
N SER A 174 26.55 2.24 12.67
CA SER A 174 27.05 3.60 12.89
C SER A 174 27.18 4.35 11.57
N PHE A 175 27.32 5.67 11.63
CA PHE A 175 27.51 6.53 10.47
C PHE A 175 28.99 6.84 10.24
N VAL A 176 29.35 7.05 8.98
CA VAL A 176 30.64 7.60 8.55
C VAL A 176 30.38 8.90 7.79
N GLY A 177 31.01 9.98 8.22
CA GLY A 177 30.86 11.29 7.59
C GLY A 177 31.91 11.52 6.51
N TYR A 178 31.51 12.21 5.44
CA TYR A 178 32.36 12.65 4.34
C TYR A 178 32.10 14.14 4.02
N LYS A 179 33.12 14.87 3.55
CA LYS A 179 32.91 16.19 2.91
C LYS A 179 32.44 15.98 1.46
N THR A 180 31.73 16.95 0.91
CA THR A 180 31.29 16.93 -0.50
C THR A 180 32.46 16.91 -1.50
N GLY A 181 33.60 17.49 -1.16
CA GLY A 181 34.85 17.42 -1.95
C GLY A 181 35.68 16.15 -1.75
N GLY A 182 35.15 15.15 -1.04
CA GLY A 182 35.88 13.95 -0.63
C GLY A 182 36.59 14.11 0.72
N GLY A 183 37.05 12.99 1.27
CA GLY A 183 37.68 12.94 2.59
C GLY A 183 36.71 12.64 3.73
N LYS A 184 37.10 11.70 4.59
CA LYS A 184 36.34 11.27 5.78
C LYS A 184 36.47 12.31 6.88
N ILE A 185 35.36 12.71 7.50
CA ILE A 185 35.33 13.70 8.60
C ILE A 185 35.13 13.09 9.99
N GLY A 186 34.70 11.83 10.06
CA GLY A 186 34.53 11.13 11.33
C GLY A 186 33.48 10.02 11.28
N TYR A 187 33.05 9.62 12.47
CA TYR A 187 32.06 8.59 12.72
C TYR A 187 31.01 9.12 13.69
N ALA A 188 29.76 8.66 13.57
CA ALA A 188 28.72 8.96 14.54
C ALA A 188 28.05 7.67 15.00
N GLY A 189 27.93 7.49 16.31
CA GLY A 189 27.40 6.30 16.95
C GLY A 189 26.69 6.62 18.26
N ALA A 190 26.45 5.60 19.10
CA ALA A 190 25.79 5.79 20.40
C ALA A 190 26.56 6.73 21.34
N THR A 191 27.89 6.82 21.17
CA THR A 191 28.79 7.72 21.93
C THR A 191 28.89 9.13 21.35
N GLY A 192 28.08 9.47 20.35
CA GLY A 192 28.18 10.77 19.67
C GLY A 192 29.08 10.75 18.44
N PHE A 193 29.60 11.93 18.10
CA PHE A 193 30.45 12.17 16.94
C PHE A 193 31.92 12.08 17.36
N VAL A 194 32.70 11.24 16.67
CA VAL A 194 34.10 10.95 17.00
C VAL A 194 34.97 10.90 15.74
N HIS A 195 36.28 11.13 15.90
CA HIS A 195 37.21 11.16 14.76
C HIS A 195 37.69 9.76 14.32
N SER A 196 37.75 8.80 15.25
CA SER A 196 38.29 7.46 15.00
C SER A 196 37.20 6.38 15.01
N LYS A 197 37.46 5.28 14.27
CA LYS A 197 36.51 4.17 14.15
C LYS A 197 36.32 3.42 15.47
N SER A 198 37.39 3.24 16.25
CA SER A 198 37.39 2.48 17.49
C SER A 198 36.61 3.15 18.61
N GLN A 199 36.48 4.48 18.57
CA GLN A 199 35.71 5.26 19.55
C GLN A 199 34.20 5.27 19.27
N ALA A 200 33.79 4.93 18.05
CA ALA A 200 32.40 4.95 17.63
C ALA A 200 31.68 3.68 18.09
N ARG A 201 30.86 3.77 19.14
CA ARG A 201 30.03 2.65 19.55
C ARG A 201 28.83 2.48 18.61
N PRO A 202 28.43 1.23 18.29
CA PRO A 202 27.23 0.99 17.47
C PRO A 202 25.99 1.58 18.15
N LEU A 203 25.06 2.11 17.36
CA LEU A 203 23.75 2.57 17.84
C LEU A 203 22.89 1.39 18.31
N GLY A 204 23.10 0.21 17.75
CA GLY A 204 22.28 -0.98 17.94
C GLY A 204 21.54 -1.40 16.67
N LYS A 205 20.86 -2.54 16.73
CA LYS A 205 20.11 -3.09 15.59
C LYS A 205 19.02 -2.12 15.16
N PHE A 206 19.08 -1.68 13.90
CA PHE A 206 18.14 -0.72 13.33
C PHE A 206 16.69 -1.21 13.41
N GLY A 207 15.81 -0.38 13.97
CA GLY A 207 14.37 -0.61 14.05
C GLY A 207 13.60 0.31 13.09
N SER A 208 13.71 1.61 13.28
CA SER A 208 13.15 2.61 12.38
C SER A 208 13.86 3.96 12.51
N LEU A 209 13.65 4.87 11.56
CA LEU A 209 14.01 6.27 11.70
C LEU A 209 12.88 7.18 11.21
N ARG A 210 12.87 8.40 11.74
CA ARG A 210 12.09 9.53 11.23
C ARG A 210 13.00 10.73 11.10
N ALA A 211 12.76 11.57 10.11
CA ALA A 211 13.55 12.76 9.86
C ALA A 211 12.64 14.00 9.84
N TRP A 212 13.15 15.14 10.28
CA TRP A 212 12.54 16.46 10.09
C TRP A 212 13.61 17.53 9.96
N CYS A 213 13.23 18.67 9.37
CA CYS A 213 14.07 19.86 9.31
C CYS A 213 13.48 20.90 10.28
N PRO A 214 14.21 21.31 11.33
CA PRO A 214 13.85 22.47 12.15
C PRO A 214 13.72 23.75 11.31
N GLU A 215 12.91 24.72 11.75
CA GLU A 215 12.73 25.99 11.03
C GLU A 215 14.03 26.82 10.95
N ASP A 216 14.90 26.69 11.95
CA ASP A 216 16.19 27.36 12.07
C ASP A 216 17.35 26.60 11.39
N SER A 217 17.08 25.46 10.74
CA SER A 217 18.09 24.60 10.14
C SER A 217 17.71 24.18 8.72
N THR A 218 18.71 24.03 7.85
CA THR A 218 18.52 23.42 6.52
C THR A 218 18.83 21.93 6.52
N SER A 219 19.33 21.40 7.64
CA SER A 219 19.78 20.01 7.79
C SER A 219 18.76 19.17 8.56
N PRO A 220 18.56 17.89 8.17
CA PRO A 220 17.63 17.03 8.87
C PRO A 220 18.18 16.61 10.25
N ILE A 221 17.29 16.60 11.23
CA ILE A 221 17.46 15.87 12.49
C ILE A 221 16.78 14.50 12.34
N LEU A 222 17.42 13.46 12.87
CA LEU A 222 16.86 12.11 12.89
C LEU A 222 16.41 11.70 14.29
N LEU A 223 15.22 11.10 14.39
CA LEU A 223 14.83 10.25 15.49
C LEU A 223 15.13 8.81 15.08
N TRP A 224 16.18 8.24 15.66
CA TRP A 224 16.71 6.92 15.33
C TRP A 224 16.31 5.89 16.40
N GLN A 225 15.50 4.92 16.01
CA GLN A 225 15.02 3.84 16.87
C GLN A 225 15.80 2.55 16.61
N THR A 226 16.30 1.94 17.67
CA THR A 226 16.82 0.57 17.68
C THR A 226 15.85 -0.38 18.38
N SER A 227 16.25 -1.64 18.58
CA SER A 227 15.41 -2.57 19.36
C SER A 227 15.16 -2.09 20.78
N ARG A 228 16.08 -1.33 21.40
CA ARG A 228 15.98 -0.95 22.81
C ARG A 228 16.19 0.53 23.11
N SER A 229 16.66 1.30 22.14
CA SER A 229 17.05 2.69 22.37
C SER A 229 16.44 3.62 21.33
N ILE A 230 16.25 4.88 21.72
CA ILE A 230 15.79 5.96 20.86
C ILE A 230 16.80 7.09 20.98
N TYR A 231 17.39 7.47 19.85
CA TYR A 231 18.35 8.56 19.75
C TYR A 231 17.77 9.72 18.94
N GLU A 232 18.11 10.94 19.32
CA GLU A 232 18.04 12.08 18.42
C GLU A 232 19.44 12.38 17.89
N ILE A 233 19.57 12.47 16.56
CA ILE A 233 20.84 12.72 15.88
C ILE A 233 20.71 14.02 15.10
N ASN A 234 21.47 15.03 15.52
CA ASN A 234 21.61 16.29 14.81
C ASN A 234 23.01 16.34 14.17
N PHE A 235 23.06 16.18 12.85
CA PHE A 235 24.32 16.13 12.10
C PHE A 235 24.98 17.50 11.94
N GLU A 236 24.18 18.58 11.86
CA GLU A 236 24.68 19.95 11.78
C GLU A 236 25.37 20.35 13.09
N LYS A 237 24.69 20.15 14.22
CA LYS A 237 25.21 20.41 15.57
C LYS A 237 26.15 19.32 16.09
N ARG A 238 26.40 18.26 15.29
CA ARG A 238 27.21 17.08 15.66
C ARG A 238 26.88 16.51 17.04
N LYS A 239 25.59 16.37 17.33
CA LYS A 239 25.09 15.89 18.61
C LYS A 239 24.28 14.61 18.43
N VAL A 240 24.56 13.61 19.26
CA VAL A 240 23.68 12.44 19.45
C VAL A 240 23.18 12.49 20.88
N GLU A 241 21.87 12.44 21.06
CA GLU A 241 21.22 12.46 22.36
C GLU A 241 20.43 11.17 22.56
N LEU A 242 20.71 10.44 23.64
CA LEU A 242 19.93 9.26 24.02
C LEU A 242 18.64 9.72 24.71
N LEU A 243 17.52 9.62 24.00
CA LEU A 243 16.21 10.00 24.52
C LEU A 243 15.63 8.92 25.42
N PHE A 244 15.83 7.64 25.07
CA PHE A 244 15.29 6.52 25.83
C PHE A 244 16.13 5.27 25.63
N GLU A 245 16.26 4.46 26.67
CA GLU A 245 16.84 3.13 26.61
C GLU A 245 16.05 2.20 27.54
N SER A 246 15.63 1.06 27.01
CA SER A 246 15.01 -0.02 27.77
C SER A 246 16.07 -1.08 28.09
N PRO A 247 16.34 -1.38 29.37
CA PRO A 247 17.40 -2.32 29.74
C PRO A 247 17.04 -3.78 29.38
N GLN A 248 15.76 -4.15 29.48
CA GLN A 248 15.34 -5.56 29.46
C GLN A 248 14.44 -5.92 28.27
N ALA A 249 13.58 -5.01 27.84
CA ALA A 249 12.54 -5.30 26.85
C ALA A 249 12.77 -4.52 25.55
N ASP A 250 12.41 -5.12 24.42
CA ASP A 250 12.50 -4.43 23.13
C ASP A 250 11.34 -3.43 22.97
N ILE A 251 11.54 -2.38 22.18
CA ILE A 251 10.54 -1.39 21.81
C ILE A 251 9.65 -1.98 20.72
N ASP A 252 8.38 -2.20 21.01
CA ASP A 252 7.41 -2.76 20.05
C ASP A 252 6.60 -1.67 19.34
N ARG A 253 6.42 -0.50 19.97
CA ARG A 253 5.63 0.60 19.41
C ARG A 253 6.21 1.97 19.74
N LEU A 254 6.14 2.88 18.75
CA LEU A 254 6.55 4.28 18.88
C LEU A 254 5.54 5.22 18.21
N THR A 255 4.85 6.03 19.02
CA THR A 255 3.93 7.08 18.55
C THR A 255 4.45 8.47 18.91
N LEU A 256 4.15 9.47 18.09
CA LEU A 256 4.65 10.83 18.27
C LEU A 256 3.50 11.85 18.26
N HIS A 257 3.68 12.91 19.03
CA HIS A 257 2.84 14.10 18.99
C HIS A 257 3.73 15.35 19.00
N THR A 258 3.48 16.27 18.06
CA THR A 258 4.27 17.49 17.74
C THR A 258 5.77 17.29 17.55
N TRP A 259 6.31 16.08 17.70
CA TRP A 259 7.74 15.79 17.58
C TRP A 259 8.15 15.77 16.11
N GLY A 260 8.67 16.90 15.63
CA GLY A 260 9.34 17.00 14.32
C GLY A 260 8.57 16.35 13.18
N SER A 261 7.35 16.82 12.86
CA SER A 261 6.59 16.32 11.72
C SER A 261 6.70 17.27 10.53
N PHE A 262 7.10 16.75 9.35
CA PHE A 262 7.06 17.48 8.08
C PHE A 262 5.64 17.85 7.61
N ARG A 263 4.58 17.29 8.22
CA ARG A 263 3.22 17.57 7.80
C ARG A 263 2.67 18.76 8.58
N PRO A 264 2.29 19.86 7.92
CA PRO A 264 1.53 20.91 8.57
C PRO A 264 0.24 20.30 9.12
N ARG A 265 0.00 20.49 10.42
CA ARG A 265 -1.23 20.01 11.06
C ARG A 265 -2.41 20.79 10.52
N ARG A 266 -3.40 20.08 9.97
CA ARG A 266 -4.65 20.69 9.43
C ARG A 266 -5.60 21.23 10.50
N LEU A 267 -5.33 20.98 11.78
CA LEU A 267 -6.16 21.45 12.89
C LEU A 267 -5.32 22.39 13.75
N GLN A 268 -5.85 23.58 14.04
CA GLN A 268 -5.28 24.48 15.05
C GLN A 268 -5.32 23.73 16.39
N PRO A 269 -4.16 23.31 16.92
CA PRO A 269 -4.14 22.59 18.17
C PRO A 269 -4.54 23.53 19.32
N VAL A 270 -5.01 22.99 20.45
CA VAL A 270 -4.88 23.66 21.77
C VAL A 270 -3.48 24.29 21.88
N GLU A 271 -3.40 25.52 22.38
CA GLU A 271 -2.11 26.19 22.57
C GLU A 271 -1.26 25.46 23.64
N GLY A 272 0.07 25.57 23.54
CA GLY A 272 0.97 25.02 24.54
C GLY A 272 1.17 23.50 24.49
N TYR A 273 1.16 22.87 23.31
CA TYR A 273 1.54 21.45 23.23
C TYR A 273 3.04 21.26 23.47
N ARG A 274 3.35 20.24 24.26
CA ARG A 274 4.71 19.75 24.49
C ARG A 274 5.01 18.66 23.47
N HIS A 275 6.24 18.64 22.95
CA HIS A 275 6.68 17.52 22.11
C HIS A 275 6.66 16.24 22.93
N LEU A 276 6.02 15.20 22.42
CA LEU A 276 5.86 13.93 23.11
C LEU A 276 6.20 12.74 22.20
N ILE A 277 7.04 11.87 22.75
CA ILE A 277 7.25 10.50 22.28
C ILE A 277 6.55 9.55 23.24
N HIS A 278 5.68 8.70 22.72
CA HIS A 278 5.17 7.55 23.47
C HIS A 278 5.83 6.28 22.92
N CYS A 279 6.51 5.57 23.81
CA CYS A 279 7.22 4.33 23.54
C CYS A 279 6.58 3.20 24.37
N ARG A 280 6.23 2.09 23.73
CA ARG A 280 5.82 0.87 24.43
C ARG A 280 6.85 -0.22 24.21
N THR A 281 7.15 -0.95 25.27
CA THR A 281 8.06 -2.10 25.25
C THR A 281 7.30 -3.43 25.20
N THR A 282 7.98 -4.51 24.83
CA THR A 282 7.39 -5.86 24.68
C THR A 282 6.81 -6.41 25.98
N ASP A 283 7.31 -5.97 27.13
CA ASP A 283 6.76 -6.24 28.47
C ASP A 283 5.57 -5.31 28.84
N ARG A 284 5.02 -4.60 27.86
CA ARG A 284 3.82 -3.74 27.93
C ARG A 284 3.94 -2.49 28.81
N LYS A 285 5.15 -2.05 29.13
CA LYS A 285 5.36 -0.76 29.82
C LYS A 285 5.24 0.41 28.84
N ASP A 286 4.58 1.47 29.28
CA ASP A 286 4.34 2.68 28.49
C ASP A 286 5.24 3.82 29.00
N TYR A 287 6.17 4.27 28.17
CA TYR A 287 7.08 5.37 28.49
C TYR A 287 6.73 6.62 27.68
N LEU A 288 6.69 7.76 28.36
CA LEU A 288 6.49 9.08 27.76
C LEU A 288 7.78 9.88 27.86
N ILE A 289 8.29 10.38 26.74
CA ILE A 289 9.45 11.28 26.69
C ILE A 289 8.97 12.62 26.15
N MET A 290 9.07 13.65 26.98
CA MET A 290 8.57 14.99 26.70
C MET A 290 9.69 16.01 26.67
N ARG A 291 9.48 17.11 25.95
CA ARG A 291 10.34 18.30 25.96
C ARG A 291 9.57 19.54 26.43
N ASN A 292 10.34 20.54 26.86
CA ASN A 292 9.87 21.85 27.32
C ASN A 292 8.80 21.73 28.43
N PRO A 293 9.19 21.31 29.66
CA PRO A 293 10.51 20.85 30.08
C PRO A 293 10.78 19.38 29.72
N SER A 294 12.06 19.01 29.72
CA SER A 294 12.49 17.62 29.54
C SER A 294 11.99 16.76 30.70
N GLN A 295 11.15 15.78 30.39
CA GLN A 295 10.54 14.90 31.39
C GLN A 295 10.37 13.50 30.81
N LYS A 296 10.60 12.47 31.61
CA LYS A 296 10.35 11.07 31.26
C LYS A 296 9.42 10.46 32.29
N LEU A 297 8.34 9.84 31.85
CA LEU A 297 7.36 9.17 32.73
C LEU A 297 7.21 7.71 32.31
N ASN A 298 7.09 6.83 33.29
CA ASN A 298 6.64 5.46 33.09
C ASN A 298 5.18 5.37 33.56
N VAL A 299 4.25 5.20 32.62
CA VAL A 299 2.82 5.21 32.91
C VAL A 299 2.40 3.83 33.42
N LYS A 300 1.78 3.80 34.60
CA LYS A 300 1.29 2.57 35.22
C LYS A 300 -0.09 2.24 34.66
N THR A 301 -0.12 1.52 33.55
CA THR A 301 -1.35 0.94 33.00
C THR A 301 -1.67 -0.37 33.72
N SER A 302 -2.96 -0.64 33.93
CA SER A 302 -3.38 -1.85 34.65
C SER A 302 -3.18 -3.11 33.78
N GLN A 303 -2.81 -4.23 34.39
CA GLN A 303 -2.47 -5.45 33.63
C GLN A 303 -3.69 -6.12 32.98
N ASP A 304 -4.84 -6.05 33.64
CA ASP A 304 -6.15 -6.51 33.16
C ASP A 304 -6.58 -5.81 31.85
N TRP A 305 -5.98 -4.65 31.54
CA TRP A 305 -6.29 -3.92 30.32
C TRP A 305 -5.96 -4.73 29.06
N SER A 306 -4.98 -5.62 29.13
CA SER A 306 -4.59 -6.48 28.01
C SER A 306 -5.67 -7.50 27.60
N GLU A 307 -6.66 -7.73 28.46
CA GLU A 307 -7.76 -8.68 28.23
C GLU A 307 -8.86 -8.10 27.33
N TRP A 308 -8.95 -6.77 27.20
CA TRP A 308 -10.03 -6.12 26.47
C TRP A 308 -9.74 -5.98 24.97
N GLN A 309 -10.77 -6.24 24.16
CA GLN A 309 -10.66 -6.08 22.71
C GLN A 309 -10.51 -4.62 22.29
N ASN A 310 -9.73 -4.38 21.23
CA ASN A 310 -9.48 -3.07 20.65
C ASN A 310 -8.98 -2.07 21.70
N ASN A 311 -8.33 -2.55 22.76
CA ASN A 311 -7.77 -1.66 23.76
C ASN A 311 -6.56 -0.92 23.19
N TYR A 312 -6.72 0.38 23.00
CA TYR A 312 -5.63 1.24 22.57
C TYR A 312 -5.57 2.48 23.44
N CYS A 313 -4.35 2.82 23.85
CA CYS A 313 -4.04 4.02 24.59
C CYS A 313 -3.30 4.99 23.65
N ARG A 314 -3.68 6.27 23.69
CA ARG A 314 -2.94 7.35 23.05
C ARG A 314 -2.69 8.45 24.06
N PHE A 315 -1.56 9.12 23.91
CA PHE A 315 -1.11 10.11 24.88
C PHE A 315 -1.03 11.49 24.25
N THR A 316 -1.06 12.51 25.08
CA THR A 316 -0.74 13.87 24.68
C THR A 316 -0.19 14.65 25.86
N ALA A 317 0.59 15.69 25.59
CA ALA A 317 1.18 16.53 26.60
C ALA A 317 0.97 18.01 26.25
N THR A 318 0.45 18.77 27.20
CA THR A 318 0.20 20.20 27.09
C THR A 318 0.82 20.92 28.30
N GLU A 319 0.82 22.24 28.29
CA GLU A 319 1.12 23.06 29.47
C GLU A 319 0.19 22.74 30.66
N LYS A 320 -1.06 22.33 30.41
CA LYS A 320 -2.04 21.97 31.45
C LYS A 320 -1.81 20.57 32.06
N GLY A 321 -0.93 19.77 31.47
CA GLY A 321 -0.59 18.43 31.92
C GLY A 321 -0.55 17.39 30.81
N VAL A 322 -0.41 16.14 31.25
CA VAL A 322 -0.30 14.96 30.39
C VAL A 322 -1.61 14.18 30.47
N PHE A 323 -2.13 13.77 29.31
CA PHE A 323 -3.41 13.10 29.20
C PHE A 323 -3.28 11.79 28.42
N MET A 324 -4.11 10.82 28.78
CA MET A 324 -4.24 9.56 28.07
C MET A 324 -5.70 9.35 27.67
N ASN A 325 -5.92 9.09 26.38
CA ASN A 325 -7.19 8.58 25.87
C ASN A 325 -7.06 7.07 25.70
N ARG A 326 -7.94 6.34 26.39
CA ARG A 326 -8.09 4.89 26.23
C ARG A 326 -9.40 4.62 25.54
N GLN A 327 -9.38 3.79 24.50
CA GLN A 327 -10.59 3.24 23.89
C GLN A 327 -10.52 1.73 23.90
N TRP A 328 -11.67 1.09 24.13
CA TRP A 328 -11.78 -0.36 24.20
C TRP A 328 -13.22 -0.81 23.97
N VAL A 329 -13.41 -2.11 23.79
CA VAL A 329 -14.72 -2.74 23.60
C VAL A 329 -14.91 -3.83 24.64
N ASP A 330 -16.11 -3.86 25.23
CA ASP A 330 -16.58 -4.88 26.16
C ASP A 330 -16.89 -6.17 25.40
N ALA A 331 -15.82 -6.86 25.02
CA ALA A 331 -15.83 -8.11 24.29
C ALA A 331 -14.51 -8.86 24.48
N GLU A 332 -14.61 -10.19 24.45
CA GLU A 332 -13.45 -11.07 24.48
C GLU A 332 -12.53 -10.81 23.27
N PRO A 333 -11.20 -10.88 23.45
CA PRO A 333 -10.26 -10.72 22.37
C PRO A 333 -10.31 -11.93 21.42
N PRO A 334 -9.88 -11.78 20.16
CA PRO A 334 -9.83 -12.91 19.25
C PRO A 334 -8.83 -13.97 19.74
N PRO A 335 -9.09 -15.27 19.45
CA PRO A 335 -8.16 -16.33 19.79
C PRO A 335 -6.76 -16.11 19.19
N LYS A 336 -5.72 -16.61 19.85
CA LYS A 336 -4.35 -16.58 19.31
C LYS A 336 -4.36 -17.32 17.94
N ASN A 337 -3.77 -16.71 16.89
CA ASN A 337 -3.71 -17.19 15.48
C ASN A 337 -4.96 -16.96 14.61
N PHE A 338 -5.75 -15.94 14.92
CA PHE A 338 -6.99 -15.57 14.25
C PHE A 338 -6.89 -15.06 12.78
N ALA A 339 -5.72 -14.63 12.32
CA ALA A 339 -5.59 -13.76 11.14
C ALA A 339 -5.97 -14.38 9.77
N SER A 340 -6.15 -15.70 9.65
CA SER A 340 -6.42 -16.33 8.34
C SER A 340 -7.18 -17.66 8.38
N SER A 341 -7.69 -18.10 9.53
CA SER A 341 -8.43 -19.38 9.64
C SER A 341 -9.93 -19.21 9.36
N LYS A 342 -10.59 -20.31 8.97
CA LYS A 342 -12.07 -20.38 8.91
C LYS A 342 -12.68 -20.01 10.26
N ASP A 343 -12.00 -20.36 11.36
CA ASP A 343 -12.40 -20.02 12.72
C ASP A 343 -12.31 -18.51 12.97
N GLY A 344 -11.31 -17.83 12.41
CA GLY A 344 -11.23 -16.38 12.47
C GLY A 344 -12.38 -15.69 11.75
N GLN A 345 -12.78 -16.19 10.59
CA GLN A 345 -13.98 -15.69 9.89
C GLN A 345 -15.27 -15.98 10.66
N LYS A 346 -15.39 -17.15 11.30
CA LYS A 346 -16.55 -17.50 12.13
C LYS A 346 -16.63 -16.60 13.36
N TRP A 347 -15.52 -16.38 14.04
CA TRP A 347 -15.44 -15.49 15.18
C TRP A 347 -15.71 -14.04 14.78
N TRP A 348 -15.20 -13.53 13.64
CA TRP A 348 -15.54 -12.17 13.17
C TRP A 348 -17.03 -11.99 12.92
N ARG A 349 -17.68 -13.00 12.33
CA ARG A 349 -19.13 -13.00 12.10
C ARG A 349 -19.89 -12.98 13.42
N ASN A 350 -19.51 -13.86 14.36
CA ASN A 350 -20.13 -13.92 15.69
C ASN A 350 -19.92 -12.62 16.48
N TYR A 351 -18.72 -12.07 16.40
CA TYR A 351 -18.40 -10.77 16.95
C TYR A 351 -19.38 -9.75 16.36
N ARG A 352 -19.33 -9.46 15.05
CA ARG A 352 -20.15 -8.43 14.39
C ARG A 352 -21.68 -8.58 14.57
N ALA A 353 -22.18 -9.81 14.69
CA ALA A 353 -23.60 -10.11 14.83
C ALA A 353 -24.25 -9.59 16.13
N LYS A 354 -23.48 -9.26 17.17
CA LYS A 354 -24.01 -8.75 18.45
C LYS A 354 -23.65 -7.28 18.66
N PRO A 355 -24.55 -6.44 19.23
CA PRO A 355 -24.14 -5.16 19.79
C PRO A 355 -23.09 -5.37 20.88
N LYS A 356 -22.10 -4.48 20.99
CA LYS A 356 -21.13 -4.49 22.11
C LYS A 356 -21.03 -3.10 22.67
N LYS A 357 -20.65 -2.98 23.93
CA LYS A 357 -20.39 -1.69 24.53
C LYS A 357 -18.99 -1.22 24.18
N HIS A 358 -18.90 -0.05 23.56
CA HIS A 358 -17.66 0.66 23.30
C HIS A 358 -17.45 1.70 24.39
N TRP A 359 -16.18 1.94 24.71
CA TRP A 359 -15.80 2.90 25.73
C TRP A 359 -14.72 3.83 25.22
N THR A 360 -14.80 5.07 25.68
CA THR A 360 -13.69 6.02 25.65
C THR A 360 -13.51 6.58 27.05
N GLU A 361 -12.28 6.56 27.54
CA GLU A 361 -11.90 7.00 28.86
C GLU A 361 -10.79 8.04 28.72
N LEU A 362 -10.91 9.14 29.46
CA LEU A 362 -9.89 10.17 29.53
C LEU A 362 -9.26 10.16 30.92
N TYR A 363 -7.95 10.04 30.95
CA TYR A 363 -7.14 10.09 32.17
C TYR A 363 -6.20 11.29 32.15
N LYS A 364 -5.96 11.87 33.33
CA LYS A 364 -4.80 12.71 33.60
C LYS A 364 -3.68 11.82 34.14
N VAL A 365 -2.49 11.97 33.58
CA VAL A 365 -1.27 11.30 34.05
C VAL A 365 -0.58 12.27 34.99
N ASP A 366 -0.26 11.82 36.20
CA ASP A 366 0.52 12.64 37.15
C ASP A 366 2.04 12.47 36.97
N ASP A 367 2.82 13.16 37.80
CA ASP A 367 4.28 13.15 37.71
C ASP A 367 4.92 11.81 38.12
N GLN A 368 4.16 10.90 38.75
CA GLN A 368 4.59 9.54 39.06
C GLN A 368 4.15 8.52 38.01
N GLY A 369 3.42 8.97 36.98
CA GLY A 369 2.87 8.13 35.93
C GLY A 369 1.59 7.39 36.33
N ASP A 370 0.97 7.76 37.46
CA ASP A 370 -0.31 7.22 37.89
C ASP A 370 -1.46 7.89 37.13
N LEU A 371 -2.55 7.14 36.98
CA LEU A 371 -3.67 7.48 36.12
C LEU A 371 -4.89 7.90 36.93
N LYS A 372 -5.27 9.18 36.84
CA LYS A 372 -6.53 9.70 37.38
C LYS A 372 -7.58 9.77 36.29
N LEU A 373 -8.64 8.97 36.40
CA LEU A 373 -9.78 9.05 35.49
C LEU A 373 -10.46 10.42 35.63
N LEU A 374 -10.57 11.16 34.53
CA LEU A 374 -11.30 12.42 34.46
C LEU A 374 -12.74 12.19 34.02
N ASN A 375 -12.93 11.37 32.99
CA ASN A 375 -14.24 11.11 32.44
C ASN A 375 -14.27 9.80 31.64
N LYS A 376 -15.46 9.22 31.50
CA LYS A 376 -15.72 7.98 30.79
C LYS A 376 -17.05 8.08 30.05
N TYR A 377 -17.04 7.74 28.77
CA TYR A 377 -18.23 7.69 27.94
C TYR A 377 -18.36 6.32 27.27
N GLY A 378 -19.56 5.74 27.35
CA GLY A 378 -19.87 4.44 26.77
C GLY A 378 -21.02 4.53 25.79
N TRP A 379 -20.92 3.82 24.67
CA TRP A 379 -22.00 3.71 23.68
C TRP A 379 -22.07 2.30 23.12
N THR A 380 -23.26 1.88 22.71
CA THR A 380 -23.46 0.56 22.10
C THR A 380 -23.96 0.77 20.67
N PRO A 381 -23.09 0.60 19.65
CA PRO A 381 -23.56 0.61 18.27
C PRO A 381 -24.56 -0.53 18.03
N PRO A 382 -25.52 -0.32 17.12
CA PRO A 382 -26.39 -1.40 16.68
C PRO A 382 -25.57 -2.55 16.10
N ALA A 383 -26.09 -3.77 16.21
CA ALA A 383 -25.47 -4.92 15.56
C ALA A 383 -25.40 -4.67 14.05
N GLU A 384 -24.30 -5.08 13.40
CA GLU A 384 -24.27 -5.10 11.93
C GLU A 384 -25.40 -6.02 11.47
N SER A 385 -26.29 -5.53 10.59
CA SER A 385 -27.40 -6.35 10.14
C SER A 385 -26.85 -7.58 9.41
N ALA A 386 -27.53 -8.73 9.55
CA ALA A 386 -27.14 -9.94 8.82
C ALA A 386 -27.09 -9.69 7.30
N ALA A 387 -27.90 -8.76 6.80
CA ALA A 387 -27.90 -8.31 5.42
C ALA A 387 -26.62 -7.54 5.06
N ASP A 388 -26.16 -6.59 5.88
CA ASP A 388 -24.92 -5.84 5.64
C ASP A 388 -23.68 -6.73 5.73
N LEU A 389 -23.70 -7.67 6.67
CA LEU A 389 -22.66 -8.69 6.81
C LEU A 389 -22.65 -9.64 5.60
N ALA A 390 -23.83 -10.04 5.11
CA ALA A 390 -23.97 -10.86 3.91
C ALA A 390 -23.56 -10.12 2.65
N VAL A 391 -23.90 -8.84 2.51
CA VAL A 391 -23.50 -7.99 1.36
C VAL A 391 -22.00 -7.77 1.36
N SER A 392 -21.39 -7.36 2.48
CA SER A 392 -19.93 -7.18 2.57
C SER A 392 -19.16 -8.48 2.32
N THR A 393 -19.65 -9.61 2.85
CA THR A 393 -19.07 -10.94 2.61
C THR A 393 -19.25 -11.38 1.16
N ARG A 394 -20.43 -11.17 0.55
CA ARG A 394 -20.74 -11.51 -0.84
C ARG A 394 -19.91 -10.64 -1.80
N LEU A 395 -19.74 -9.36 -1.50
CA LEU A 395 -18.89 -8.44 -2.26
C LEU A 395 -17.42 -8.85 -2.15
N ALA A 396 -16.91 -9.14 -0.96
CA ALA A 396 -15.54 -9.61 -0.78
C ALA A 396 -15.30 -10.96 -1.49
N TYR A 397 -16.26 -11.87 -1.43
CA TYR A 397 -16.19 -13.17 -2.11
C TYR A 397 -16.29 -13.04 -3.63
N ALA A 398 -17.21 -12.21 -4.14
CA ALA A 398 -17.36 -11.93 -5.56
C ALA A 398 -16.12 -11.23 -6.10
N TRP A 399 -15.61 -10.21 -5.41
CA TRP A 399 -14.34 -9.55 -5.71
C TRP A 399 -13.20 -10.55 -5.82
N GLN A 400 -13.00 -11.37 -4.78
CA GLN A 400 -11.92 -12.35 -4.74
C GLN A 400 -12.08 -13.43 -5.81
N LYS A 401 -13.32 -13.88 -6.09
CA LYS A 401 -13.60 -14.89 -7.12
C LYS A 401 -13.38 -14.33 -8.53
N THR A 402 -13.85 -13.12 -8.80
CA THR A 402 -13.65 -12.45 -10.09
C THR A 402 -12.18 -12.12 -10.31
N GLN A 403 -11.47 -11.57 -9.33
CA GLN A 403 -10.01 -11.42 -9.40
C GLN A 403 -9.30 -12.74 -9.71
N ARG A 404 -9.70 -13.83 -9.05
CA ARG A 404 -9.13 -15.17 -9.30
C ARG A 404 -9.41 -15.65 -10.72
N CYS A 405 -10.60 -15.45 -11.27
CA CYS A 405 -10.92 -15.84 -12.64
C CYS A 405 -10.17 -14.98 -13.66
N VAL A 406 -10.09 -13.68 -13.44
CA VAL A 406 -9.48 -12.73 -14.36
C VAL A 406 -7.95 -12.85 -14.41
N SER A 407 -7.32 -13.05 -13.25
CA SER A 407 -5.87 -13.27 -13.14
C SER A 407 -5.37 -14.57 -13.79
N GLN A 408 -6.26 -15.55 -14.06
CA GLN A 408 -5.92 -16.83 -14.71
C GLN A 408 -5.53 -16.70 -16.19
N PHE A 409 -5.89 -15.61 -16.86
CA PHE A 409 -5.69 -15.45 -18.31
C PHE A 409 -4.32 -14.90 -18.71
N SER A 410 -3.56 -14.27 -17.80
CA SER A 410 -2.16 -13.85 -18.04
C SER A 410 -1.22 -13.93 -16.82
N PRO A 411 -1.09 -15.09 -16.14
CA PRO A 411 -0.30 -15.21 -14.92
C PRO A 411 1.18 -14.79 -14.97
N PRO A 412 1.98 -15.27 -15.95
CA PRO A 412 3.41 -14.99 -15.96
C PRO A 412 3.70 -13.50 -16.21
N LEU A 413 2.76 -12.76 -16.80
CA LEU A 413 2.87 -11.32 -16.98
C LEU A 413 2.77 -10.58 -15.64
N TYR A 414 1.77 -10.89 -14.83
CA TYR A 414 1.61 -10.29 -13.51
C TYR A 414 2.77 -10.65 -12.58
N ASP A 415 3.28 -11.88 -12.68
CA ASP A 415 4.49 -12.28 -11.95
C ASP A 415 5.73 -11.53 -12.46
N LEU A 416 5.93 -11.39 -13.77
CA LEU A 416 7.05 -10.64 -14.34
C LEU A 416 7.00 -9.16 -13.92
N LEU A 417 5.84 -8.51 -14.06
CA LEU A 417 5.63 -7.11 -13.65
C LEU A 417 5.87 -6.95 -12.13
N TRP A 418 5.44 -7.91 -11.31
CA TRP A 418 5.70 -7.93 -9.87
C TRP A 418 7.18 -8.07 -9.51
N HIS A 419 7.95 -8.79 -10.34
CA HIS A 419 9.38 -8.98 -10.16
C HIS A 419 10.22 -7.81 -10.70
N ILE A 420 9.63 -6.89 -11.48
CA ILE A 420 10.28 -5.62 -11.80
C ILE A 420 10.53 -4.87 -10.47
N PRO A 421 11.80 -4.50 -10.16
CA PRO A 421 12.16 -3.86 -8.89
C PRO A 421 11.28 -2.64 -8.56
N GLY A 422 10.80 -1.93 -9.58
CA GLY A 422 9.81 -0.87 -9.48
C GLY A 422 8.56 -1.28 -8.68
N VAL A 423 7.78 -2.28 -9.08
CA VAL A 423 6.50 -2.55 -8.39
C VAL A 423 6.66 -2.83 -6.87
N ARG A 424 7.80 -3.41 -6.45
CA ARG A 424 8.12 -3.62 -5.02
C ARG A 424 8.64 -2.38 -4.28
N ILE A 425 9.40 -1.52 -4.95
CA ILE A 425 9.91 -0.26 -4.39
C ILE A 425 8.76 0.74 -4.21
N TRP A 426 7.76 0.71 -5.08
CA TRP A 426 6.69 1.72 -5.11
C TRP A 426 5.55 1.43 -4.12
N ARG A 427 5.62 0.31 -3.38
CA ARG A 427 4.66 -0.03 -2.32
C ARG A 427 4.64 0.98 -1.17
N SER A 428 5.80 1.58 -0.88
CA SER A 428 5.92 2.70 0.08
C SER A 428 5.46 4.03 -0.52
N ASP A 429 5.48 4.17 -1.85
CA ASP A 429 5.09 5.36 -2.59
C ASP A 429 3.61 5.38 -3.03
N TYR A 430 2.82 4.32 -2.80
CA TYR A 430 1.37 4.32 -3.09
C TYR A 430 0.65 5.54 -2.52
N ASN A 431 1.08 6.03 -1.35
CA ASN A 431 0.51 7.20 -0.68
C ASN A 431 1.24 8.52 -1.01
N ARG A 432 2.36 8.49 -1.74
CA ARG A 432 3.20 9.65 -2.05
C ARG A 432 3.19 10.04 -3.52
N ASN A 433 2.86 9.12 -4.42
CA ASN A 433 2.87 9.37 -5.86
C ASN A 433 1.67 10.24 -6.26
N ARG A 434 1.91 11.44 -6.82
CA ARG A 434 0.85 12.35 -7.28
C ARG A 434 0.15 11.88 -8.56
N ASN A 435 0.73 10.91 -9.29
CA ASN A 435 0.13 10.39 -10.50
C ASN A 435 -0.84 9.25 -10.16
N GLU A 436 -2.12 9.59 -10.10
CA GLU A 436 -3.22 8.68 -9.76
C GLU A 436 -3.28 7.48 -10.71
N ILE A 437 -3.01 7.66 -12.00
CA ILE A 437 -3.06 6.57 -13.00
C ILE A 437 -2.00 5.51 -12.69
N VAL A 438 -0.78 5.94 -12.36
CA VAL A 438 0.31 5.02 -12.00
C VAL A 438 0.01 4.31 -10.69
N ARG A 439 -0.52 5.03 -9.69
CA ARG A 439 -0.92 4.46 -8.40
C ARG A 439 -1.98 3.36 -8.58
N GLU A 440 -3.06 3.68 -9.29
CA GLU A 440 -4.15 2.74 -9.53
C GLU A 440 -3.70 1.54 -10.36
N THR A 441 -2.85 1.74 -11.38
CA THR A 441 -2.29 0.65 -12.18
C THR A 441 -1.44 -0.30 -11.34
N LEU A 442 -0.62 0.21 -10.43
CA LEU A 442 0.22 -0.61 -9.54
C LEU A 442 -0.62 -1.37 -8.50
N LEU A 443 -1.63 -0.71 -7.91
CA LEU A 443 -2.58 -1.36 -7.01
C LEU A 443 -3.33 -2.49 -7.73
N LEU A 444 -3.73 -2.26 -8.98
CA LEU A 444 -4.39 -3.26 -9.83
C LEU A 444 -3.46 -4.45 -10.10
N ILE A 445 -2.17 -4.23 -10.41
CA ILE A 445 -1.18 -5.32 -10.63
C ILE A 445 -1.02 -6.18 -9.37
N GLU A 446 -0.91 -5.55 -8.19
CA GLU A 446 -0.80 -6.28 -6.91
C GLU A 446 -2.07 -7.08 -6.61
N GLN A 447 -3.22 -6.49 -6.90
CA GLN A 447 -4.54 -7.08 -6.71
C GLN A 447 -4.83 -8.25 -7.65
N LEU A 448 -4.33 -8.20 -8.89
CA LEU A 448 -4.52 -9.24 -9.91
C LEU A 448 -3.43 -10.32 -9.90
N ARG A 449 -2.60 -10.38 -8.85
CA ARG A 449 -1.56 -11.42 -8.73
C ARG A 449 -2.21 -12.82 -8.75
N PRO A 450 -1.82 -13.69 -9.69
CA PRO A 450 -2.29 -15.05 -9.71
C PRO A 450 -1.67 -15.80 -8.52
N GLY A 451 -2.51 -16.48 -7.75
CA GLY A 451 -2.00 -17.61 -6.97
C GLY A 451 -1.51 -18.68 -7.94
N THR A 452 -0.37 -19.30 -7.68
CA THR A 452 0.13 -20.45 -8.44
C THR A 452 -0.90 -21.59 -8.37
N ARG A 453 -1.75 -21.70 -9.39
CA ARG A 453 -2.80 -22.72 -9.48
C ARG A 453 -2.61 -23.55 -10.73
N VAL A 454 -2.86 -24.85 -10.63
CA VAL A 454 -2.72 -25.82 -11.72
C VAL A 454 -3.48 -25.39 -12.98
N TRP A 455 -4.67 -24.78 -12.82
CA TRP A 455 -5.48 -24.28 -13.95
C TRP A 455 -4.80 -23.22 -14.81
N ASN A 456 -3.88 -22.41 -14.25
CA ASN A 456 -3.10 -21.44 -15.01
C ASN A 456 -2.20 -22.12 -16.04
N PHE A 457 -1.58 -23.24 -15.64
CA PHE A 457 -0.73 -24.03 -16.51
C PHE A 457 -1.56 -24.75 -17.58
N VAL A 458 -2.75 -25.24 -17.23
CA VAL A 458 -3.67 -25.89 -18.19
C VAL A 458 -4.13 -24.89 -19.25
N ILE A 459 -4.60 -23.70 -18.87
CA ILE A 459 -5.05 -22.67 -19.81
C ILE A 459 -3.88 -22.17 -20.67
N GLY A 460 -2.71 -21.93 -20.08
CA GLY A 460 -1.51 -21.55 -20.83
C GLY A 460 -1.09 -22.63 -21.84
N ALA A 461 -1.12 -23.90 -21.44
CA ALA A 461 -0.83 -25.02 -22.33
C ALA A 461 -1.83 -25.12 -23.49
N LEU A 462 -3.13 -24.90 -23.24
CA LEU A 462 -4.16 -24.85 -24.28
C LEU A 462 -3.92 -23.69 -25.27
N MET A 463 -3.56 -22.51 -24.79
CA MET A 463 -3.25 -21.35 -25.64
C MET A 463 -2.01 -21.59 -26.50
N VAL A 464 -0.95 -22.16 -25.92
CA VAL A 464 0.26 -22.56 -26.67
C VAL A 464 -0.06 -23.66 -27.67
N GLY A 465 -0.88 -24.65 -27.30
CA GLY A 465 -1.34 -25.72 -28.18
C GLY A 465 -2.14 -25.19 -29.37
N PHE A 466 -3.05 -24.26 -29.13
CA PHE A 466 -3.80 -23.56 -30.18
C PHE A 466 -2.86 -22.75 -31.09
N ALA A 467 -1.92 -22.00 -30.52
CA ALA A 467 -0.92 -21.25 -31.30
C ALA A 467 -0.05 -22.20 -32.13
N ALA A 468 0.36 -23.36 -31.58
CA ALA A 468 1.12 -24.37 -32.29
C ALA A 468 0.33 -24.96 -33.45
N TRP A 469 -0.93 -25.35 -33.21
CA TRP A 469 -1.83 -25.85 -34.24
C TRP A 469 -2.05 -24.83 -35.36
N HIS A 470 -2.32 -23.57 -35.02
CA HIS A 470 -2.53 -22.50 -36.00
C HIS A 470 -1.24 -22.13 -36.75
N ASN A 471 -0.08 -22.15 -36.09
CA ASN A 471 1.21 -21.75 -36.67
C ASN A 471 1.90 -22.88 -37.45
N TRP A 472 1.64 -24.14 -37.12
CA TRP A 472 2.28 -25.31 -37.74
C TRP A 472 2.19 -25.33 -39.27
N PRO A 473 1.02 -25.08 -39.90
CA PRO A 473 0.92 -24.99 -41.36
C PRO A 473 1.48 -23.67 -41.92
N ARG A 474 1.59 -22.61 -41.09
CA ARG A 474 2.01 -21.25 -41.50
C ARG A 474 3.50 -20.97 -41.29
N ARG A 475 4.25 -21.92 -40.70
CA ARG A 475 5.65 -21.71 -40.33
C ARG A 475 6.51 -21.38 -41.56
N THR A 476 7.21 -20.25 -41.49
CA THR A 476 8.21 -19.87 -42.50
C THR A 476 9.61 -20.37 -42.14
N SER A 477 9.88 -20.55 -40.84
CA SER A 477 11.13 -21.09 -40.30
C SER A 477 10.90 -21.69 -38.91
N ARG A 478 11.75 -22.63 -38.48
CA ARG A 478 11.70 -23.23 -37.14
C ARG A 478 11.92 -22.20 -36.02
N PRO A 479 12.90 -21.27 -36.11
CA PRO A 479 13.10 -20.26 -35.06
C PRO A 479 11.90 -19.33 -34.87
N ARG A 480 11.26 -18.88 -35.96
CA ARG A 480 10.08 -18.02 -35.87
C ARG A 480 8.87 -18.75 -35.31
N PHE A 481 8.75 -20.04 -35.59
CA PHE A 481 7.71 -20.89 -34.99
C PHE A 481 7.91 -20.99 -33.47
N ILE A 482 9.12 -21.33 -33.03
CA ILE A 482 9.47 -21.42 -31.60
C ILE A 482 9.28 -20.07 -30.90
N PHE A 483 9.72 -18.97 -31.51
CA PHE A 483 9.54 -17.62 -30.98
C PHE A 483 8.08 -17.32 -30.64
N TRP A 484 7.15 -17.61 -31.54
CA TRP A 484 5.72 -17.37 -31.28
C TRP A 484 5.17 -18.25 -30.15
N LEU A 485 5.60 -19.51 -30.05
CA LEU A 485 5.17 -20.37 -28.94
C LEU A 485 5.71 -19.89 -27.60
N VAL A 486 6.98 -19.48 -27.55
CA VAL A 486 7.57 -18.88 -26.35
C VAL A 486 6.87 -17.59 -25.99
N LEU A 487 6.54 -16.74 -26.96
CA LEU A 487 5.79 -15.51 -26.72
C LEU A 487 4.40 -15.80 -26.13
N VAL A 488 3.66 -16.76 -26.68
CA VAL A 488 2.36 -17.17 -26.13
C VAL A 488 2.52 -17.80 -24.74
N ALA A 489 3.56 -18.60 -24.50
CA ALA A 489 3.81 -19.19 -23.20
C ALA A 489 4.13 -18.14 -22.12
N LEU A 490 4.92 -17.12 -22.47
CA LEU A 490 5.32 -16.05 -21.55
C LEU A 490 4.21 -15.03 -21.31
N PHE A 491 3.37 -14.73 -22.31
CA PHE A 491 2.37 -13.66 -22.23
C PHE A 491 0.91 -14.15 -22.31
N ASN A 492 0.67 -15.47 -22.36
CA ASN A 492 -0.64 -16.14 -22.47
C ASN A 492 -1.60 -15.44 -23.43
N LEU A 493 -2.75 -14.95 -22.95
CA LEU A 493 -3.76 -14.32 -23.79
C LEU A 493 -3.21 -13.11 -24.57
N ALA A 494 -2.42 -12.25 -23.93
CA ALA A 494 -1.80 -11.12 -24.59
C ALA A 494 -0.80 -11.57 -25.68
N GLY A 495 -0.01 -12.62 -25.40
CA GLY A 495 0.88 -13.23 -26.37
C GLY A 495 0.13 -13.86 -27.55
N LEU A 496 -0.99 -14.54 -27.28
CA LEU A 496 -1.84 -15.17 -28.29
C LEU A 496 -2.52 -14.14 -29.19
N LEU A 497 -3.08 -13.08 -28.61
CA LEU A 497 -3.70 -11.99 -29.36
C LEU A 497 -2.68 -11.24 -30.20
N THR A 498 -1.48 -10.99 -29.67
CA THR A 498 -0.36 -10.41 -30.43
C THR A 498 0.04 -11.31 -31.60
N TYR A 499 0.17 -12.62 -31.35
CA TYR A 499 0.45 -13.60 -32.38
C TYR A 499 -0.61 -13.56 -33.49
N LEU A 500 -1.89 -13.59 -33.14
CA LEU A 500 -2.97 -13.55 -34.12
C LEU A 500 -2.97 -12.22 -34.89
N ALA A 501 -2.81 -11.09 -34.20
CA ALA A 501 -2.76 -9.76 -34.82
C ALA A 501 -1.62 -9.64 -35.84
N LEU A 502 -0.46 -10.23 -35.58
CA LEU A 502 0.72 -10.11 -36.43
C LEU A 502 0.90 -11.26 -37.43
N ASN A 503 0.17 -12.37 -37.26
CA ASN A 503 0.30 -13.58 -38.06
C ASN A 503 -1.02 -14.05 -38.68
N HIS A 504 -1.99 -13.14 -38.87
CA HIS A 504 -3.29 -13.39 -39.52
C HIS A 504 -3.20 -13.53 -41.04
N THR A 505 -2.02 -13.38 -41.65
CA THR A 505 -1.87 -13.33 -43.11
C THR A 505 -2.45 -14.59 -43.78
N PRO A 506 -3.25 -14.44 -44.85
CA PRO A 506 -3.86 -15.57 -45.55
C PRO A 506 -2.79 -16.54 -46.07
N VAL A 507 -3.16 -17.82 -46.18
CA VAL A 507 -2.28 -18.88 -46.70
C VAL A 507 -2.87 -19.53 -47.94
N ILE A 508 -2.07 -19.66 -48.99
CA ILE A 508 -2.41 -20.37 -50.22
C ILE A 508 -1.98 -21.83 -50.13
N LYS A 509 -2.78 -22.76 -50.66
CA LYS A 509 -2.38 -24.15 -50.84
C LYS A 509 -1.53 -24.27 -52.11
N CYS A 510 -0.40 -24.97 -52.01
CA CYS A 510 0.38 -25.34 -53.18
C CYS A 510 -0.37 -26.42 -53.97
N PRO A 511 -0.71 -26.22 -55.25
CA PRO A 511 -1.46 -27.21 -56.03
C PRO A 511 -0.70 -28.54 -56.19
N ALA A 512 0.63 -28.52 -56.35
CA ALA A 512 1.41 -29.76 -56.51
C ALA A 512 1.62 -30.59 -55.22
N CYS A 513 1.61 -29.99 -54.02
CA CYS A 513 1.92 -30.73 -52.78
C CYS A 513 0.93 -30.54 -51.63
N ASP A 514 -0.17 -29.82 -51.90
CA ASP A 514 -1.27 -29.46 -51.00
C ASP A 514 -0.87 -28.79 -49.67
N LYS A 515 0.38 -28.31 -49.56
CA LYS A 515 0.86 -27.61 -48.36
C LYS A 515 0.50 -26.12 -48.41
N ARG A 516 -0.06 -25.61 -47.31
CA ARG A 516 -0.39 -24.18 -47.11
C ARG A 516 0.85 -23.32 -46.91
N ARG A 517 0.94 -22.14 -47.55
CA ARG A 517 2.08 -21.22 -47.55
C ARG A 517 1.65 -19.76 -47.59
N GLY A 518 2.47 -18.85 -47.07
CA GLY A 518 2.15 -17.42 -47.06
C GLY A 518 2.18 -16.80 -48.46
N LEU A 519 1.31 -15.81 -48.70
CA LEU A 519 1.08 -15.14 -49.99
C LEU A 519 2.29 -14.43 -50.61
N ALA A 520 3.35 -14.17 -49.85
CA ALA A 520 4.50 -13.36 -50.29
C ALA A 520 5.57 -14.15 -51.07
N ARG A 521 5.31 -15.42 -51.42
CA ARG A 521 6.28 -16.27 -52.15
C ARG A 521 5.71 -16.69 -53.50
N THR A 522 6.53 -16.59 -54.53
CA THR A 522 6.22 -17.02 -55.90
C THR A 522 6.46 -18.51 -56.12
N GLN A 523 7.21 -19.18 -55.22
CA GLN A 523 7.56 -20.60 -55.34
C GLN A 523 7.37 -21.36 -54.02
N CYS A 524 7.01 -22.63 -54.12
CA CYS A 524 6.82 -23.52 -52.99
C CYS A 524 8.16 -24.00 -52.45
N VAL A 525 8.43 -23.77 -51.16
CA VAL A 525 9.70 -24.15 -50.50
C VAL A 525 10.01 -25.66 -50.54
N ARG A 526 8.99 -26.51 -50.72
CA ARG A 526 9.16 -27.96 -50.66
C ARG A 526 9.36 -28.59 -52.03
N CYS A 527 8.55 -28.20 -53.01
CA CYS A 527 8.56 -28.79 -54.36
C CYS A 527 9.05 -27.81 -55.43
N GLN A 528 9.42 -26.58 -55.05
CA GLN A 528 9.82 -25.46 -55.92
C GLN A 528 8.80 -25.01 -56.97
N ASP A 529 7.63 -25.66 -56.99
CA ASP A 529 6.55 -25.34 -57.92
C ASP A 529 5.97 -23.94 -57.71
N GLN A 530 5.46 -23.33 -58.78
CA GLN A 530 5.02 -21.95 -58.78
C GLN A 530 3.72 -21.79 -57.99
N LEU A 531 3.72 -20.87 -57.03
CA LEU A 531 2.54 -20.58 -56.22
C LEU A 531 1.62 -19.60 -56.97
N PRO A 532 0.29 -19.77 -56.89
CA PRO A 532 -0.65 -18.89 -57.57
C PRO A 532 -0.50 -17.44 -57.08
N ALA A 533 -0.42 -16.50 -58.03
CA ALA A 533 -0.26 -15.08 -57.73
C ALA A 533 -1.56 -14.52 -57.12
N PRO A 534 -1.50 -13.84 -55.95
CA PRO A 534 -2.68 -13.21 -55.38
C PRO A 534 -3.21 -12.10 -56.28
N LYS A 535 -4.49 -12.16 -56.63
CA LYS A 535 -5.18 -11.05 -57.32
C LYS A 535 -5.55 -9.96 -56.30
N PRO A 536 -5.28 -8.67 -56.55
CA PRO A 536 -5.65 -7.58 -55.65
C PRO A 536 -7.16 -7.60 -55.36
N GLY A 537 -7.55 -7.47 -54.09
CA GLY A 537 -8.96 -7.39 -53.68
C GLY A 537 -9.72 -8.72 -53.54
N LYS A 538 -9.12 -9.87 -53.88
CA LYS A 538 -9.71 -11.19 -53.63
C LYS A 538 -8.94 -11.93 -52.53
N LEU A 539 -9.44 -11.88 -51.29
CA LEU A 539 -8.90 -12.66 -50.17
C LEU A 539 -9.25 -14.16 -50.25
N ASP A 540 -10.21 -14.54 -51.12
CA ASP A 540 -10.83 -15.87 -51.17
C ASP A 540 -10.36 -16.78 -52.32
N LEU A 541 -9.09 -16.76 -52.69
CA LEU A 541 -8.53 -17.83 -53.55
C LEU A 541 -8.18 -19.11 -52.76
N ILE A 542 -8.61 -19.23 -51.50
CA ILE A 542 -8.16 -20.28 -50.57
C ILE A 542 -9.15 -21.44 -50.44
N PHE A 543 -10.39 -21.31 -50.94
CA PHE A 543 -11.40 -22.38 -50.87
C PHE A 543 -11.80 -22.98 -52.23
N ASP A 544 -11.41 -22.36 -53.36
CA ASP A 544 -11.99 -22.64 -54.68
C ASP A 544 -11.08 -23.40 -55.66
N THR A 545 -10.32 -24.39 -55.20
CA THR A 545 -9.68 -25.38 -56.09
C THR A 545 -10.19 -26.78 -55.80
N GLN A 546 -11.49 -26.99 -55.99
CA GLN A 546 -12.07 -28.32 -56.20
C GLN A 546 -12.67 -28.55 -57.60
N THR A 547 -12.57 -27.60 -58.54
CA THR A 547 -13.13 -27.79 -59.89
C THR A 547 -12.13 -27.39 -60.98
N ALA A 548 -11.16 -28.26 -61.24
CA ALA A 548 -10.47 -28.39 -62.53
C ALA A 548 -9.66 -29.70 -62.58
N ARG A 549 -10.35 -30.84 -62.48
CA ARG A 549 -9.90 -32.11 -63.07
C ARG A 549 -11.00 -32.56 -64.03
N ALA A 550 -10.94 -32.02 -65.24
CA ALA A 550 -11.62 -32.55 -66.42
C ALA A 550 -10.95 -31.91 -67.66
N THR A 551 -9.82 -32.49 -68.05
CA THR A 551 -9.39 -32.88 -69.41
C THR A 551 -7.98 -33.42 -69.30
#